data_AF-A0A914RXI3-F1
#
_entry.id   AF-A0A914RXI3-F1
#
_cell.length_a   1.000
_cell.length_b   1.000
_cell.length_c   1.000
_cell.angle_alpha   90.00
_cell.angle_beta   90.00
_cell.angle_gamma   90.00
#
_symmetry.space_group_name_H-M   'P 1'
#
loop_
_entity.id
_entity.type
_entity.pdbx_description
1 polymer ?
#
loop_
_entity_poly.entity_id
_entity_poly.type
_entity_poly.pdbx_seq_one_letter_code
_entity_poly.pdbx_strand_id
1 'polypeptide(L)' 'MDKNGFSDPYVKFYLIPGAAKATKLASKTIEKSLNPEWNEEFTYYGISEEDRLKKTLRITVLDRDRIGSDFL' A
#
# COMPACT_ATOMS: atom_id res chain seq x y z
N MET A 1 9.85 -4.90 -13.19
CA MET A 1 9.18 -6.08 -13.75
C MET A 1 10.10 -7.24 -13.46
N ASP A 2 9.76 -7.99 -12.42
CA ASP A 2 10.62 -9.05 -11.89
C ASP A 2 10.89 -10.13 -12.93
N LYS A 3 12.14 -10.56 -13.01
CA LYS A 3 12.64 -11.51 -14.03
C LYS A 3 12.03 -12.92 -13.93
N ASN A 4 11.29 -13.22 -12.87
CA ASN A 4 10.63 -14.51 -12.64
C ASN A 4 9.17 -14.57 -13.14
N GLY A 5 8.60 -13.49 -13.67
CA GLY A 5 7.22 -13.47 -14.16
C GLY A 5 6.15 -13.44 -13.06
N PHE A 6 6.55 -13.23 -11.81
CA PHE A 6 5.67 -13.02 -10.67
C PHE A 6 5.90 -11.62 -10.09
N SER A 7 4.88 -11.02 -9.50
CA SER A 7 5.00 -9.79 -8.71
C SER A 7 4.74 -10.10 -7.23
N ASP A 8 5.27 -9.24 -6.36
CA ASP A 8 5.01 -9.19 -4.94
C ASP A 8 4.14 -7.96 -4.61
N PRO A 9 2.86 -7.93 -5.04
CA PRO A 9 2.02 -6.75 -4.91
C PRO A 9 1.65 -6.42 -3.46
N TYR A 10 1.64 -5.13 -3.15
CA TYR A 10 1.11 -4.56 -1.91
C TYR A 10 0.49 -3.19 -2.16
N VAL A 11 -0.44 -2.80 -1.30
CA VAL A 11 -1.19 -1.55 -1.43
C VAL A 11 -0.72 -0.56 -0.37
N LYS A 12 -0.48 0.69 -0.77
CA LYS A 12 -0.29 1.81 0.15
C LYS A 12 -1.50 2.74 0.10
N PHE A 13 -1.92 3.18 1.27
CA PHE A 13 -3.01 4.12 1.47
C PHE A 13 -2.45 5.40 2.06
N TYR A 14 -2.77 6.53 1.45
CA TYR A 14 -2.34 7.86 1.89
C TYR A 14 -3.54 8.79 1.99
N LEU A 15 -3.74 9.39 3.15
CA LEU A 15 -4.74 10.45 3.32
C LEU A 15 -4.09 11.83 3.14
N ILE A 16 -4.48 12.57 2.12
CA ILE A 16 -3.91 13.88 1.75
C ILE A 16 -4.97 14.98 1.74
N PRO A 17 -4.69 16.23 2.17
CA PRO A 17 -3.44 16.72 2.73
C PRO A 17 -3.21 16.23 4.17
N GLY A 18 -1.97 15.83 4.47
CA GLY A 18 -1.57 15.35 5.79
C GLY A 18 -0.17 14.72 5.77
N ALA A 19 0.80 15.36 6.42
CA ALA A 19 2.21 14.92 6.46
C ALA A 19 2.53 13.95 7.62
N ALA A 20 1.55 13.58 8.43
CA ALA A 20 1.77 12.74 9.60
C ALA A 20 1.97 11.27 9.21
N LYS A 21 2.87 10.55 9.89
CA LYS A 21 3.00 9.09 9.73
C LYS A 21 1.68 8.34 9.93
N ALA A 22 0.75 8.89 10.71
CA ALA A 22 -0.57 8.34 10.96
C ALA A 22 -1.51 8.32 9.74
N THR A 23 -1.21 9.08 8.67
CA THR A 23 -2.02 9.08 7.43
C THR A 23 -1.60 8.02 6.43
N LYS A 24 -0.53 7.28 6.71
CA LYS A 24 0.01 6.24 5.84
C LYS A 24 -0.30 4.86 6.41
N LEU A 25 -1.06 4.07 5.66
CA LEU A 25 -1.28 2.65 5.92
C LEU A 25 -0.73 1.84 4.75
N ALA A 26 -0.38 0.58 4.99
CA ALA A 26 0.07 -0.33 3.95
C ALA A 26 -0.47 -1.73 4.24
N SER A 27 -0.87 -2.42 3.18
CA SER A 27 -1.24 -3.82 3.23
C SER A 27 -0.01 -4.71 3.39
N LYS A 28 -0.26 -5.98 3.72
CA LYS A 28 0.73 -7.03 3.55
C LYS A 28 1.13 -7.14 2.09
N THR A 29 2.36 -7.56 1.88
CA THR A 29 2.85 -8.00 0.58
C THR A 29 2.36 -9.42 0.34
N ILE A 30 1.69 -9.64 -0.78
CA ILE A 30 1.36 -10.98 -1.24
C ILE A 30 2.48 -11.39 -2.17
N GLU A 31 3.26 -12.39 -1.76
CA GLU A 31 4.41 -12.84 -2.55
C GLU A 31 3.96 -13.67 -3.76
N LYS A 32 4.65 -13.50 -4.89
CA LYS A 32 4.51 -14.28 -6.12
C LYS A 32 3.08 -14.40 -6.66
N SER A 33 2.32 -13.30 -6.69
CA SER A 33 0.94 -13.30 -7.18
C SER A 33 0.69 -12.20 -8.22
N LEU A 34 0.05 -12.58 -9.33
CA LEU A 34 -0.46 -11.64 -10.35
C LEU A 34 -1.93 -11.23 -10.09
N ASN A 35 -2.65 -11.97 -9.23
CA ASN A 35 -4.02 -11.70 -8.83
C ASN A 35 -4.11 -11.70 -7.28
N PRO A 36 -3.57 -10.67 -6.62
CA PRO A 36 -3.56 -10.60 -5.16
C PRO A 36 -4.96 -10.40 -4.56
N GLU A 37 -5.26 -11.15 -3.50
CA GLU A 37 -6.43 -10.97 -2.64
C GLU A 37 -5.99 -10.64 -1.21
N TRP A 38 -6.01 -9.37 -0.82
CA TRP A 38 -5.57 -8.95 0.52
C TRP A 38 -6.58 -9.28 1.61
N ASN A 39 -7.87 -9.05 1.36
CA ASN A 39 -8.94 -9.20 2.36
C ASN A 39 -8.61 -8.50 3.70
N GLU A 40 -7.96 -7.33 3.63
CA GLU A 40 -7.56 -6.52 4.80
C GLU A 40 -8.45 -5.28 4.93
N GLU A 41 -8.83 -4.94 6.17
CA GLU A 41 -9.58 -3.73 6.51
C GLU A 41 -8.67 -2.69 7.18
N PHE A 42 -8.80 -1.43 6.75
CA PHE A 42 -8.01 -0.30 7.26
C PHE A 42 -8.92 0.82 7.74
N THR A 43 -8.67 1.31 8.96
CA THR A 43 -9.46 2.38 9.59
C THR A 43 -8.56 3.53 10.00
N TYR A 44 -8.89 4.75 9.56
CA TYR A 44 -8.26 5.98 10.02
C TYR A 44 -9.04 6.57 11.19
N TYR A 45 -8.39 6.68 12.35
CA TYR A 45 -8.97 7.28 13.55
C TYR A 45 -8.67 8.79 13.63
N GLY A 46 -9.57 9.54 14.29
CA GLY A 46 -9.37 10.97 14.50
C GLY A 46 -9.59 11.85 13.27
N ILE A 47 -10.43 11.39 12.32
CA ILE A 47 -10.85 12.18 11.16
C ILE A 47 -12.12 12.97 11.53
N SER A 48 -12.01 14.30 11.55
CA SER A 48 -13.17 15.19 11.73
C SER A 48 -14.04 15.25 10.46
N GLU A 49 -15.29 15.72 10.57
CA GLU A 49 -16.16 15.87 9.40
C GLU A 49 -15.60 16.84 8.34
N GLU A 50 -14.97 17.93 8.79
CA GLU A 50 -14.27 18.86 7.89
C GLU A 50 -13.11 18.20 7.14
N ASP A 51 -12.38 17.31 7.83
CA ASP A 51 -11.30 16.55 7.23
C ASP A 51 -11.83 15.57 6.18
N ARG A 52 -12.99 14.97 6.40
CA ARG A 52 -13.61 14.05 5.42
C ARG A 52 -13.92 14.74 4.09
N LEU A 53 -14.26 16.03 4.12
CA LEU A 53 -14.55 16.81 2.91
C LEU A 53 -13.29 17.36 2.24
N LYS A 54 -12.24 17.66 3.01
CA LYS A 54 -11.00 18.28 2.53
C LYS A 54 -9.92 17.26 2.18
N LYS A 55 -9.97 16.04 2.75
CA LYS A 55 -8.98 14.99 2.54
C LYS A 55 -9.41 14.02 1.44
N THR A 56 -8.43 13.57 0.67
CA THR A 56 -8.54 12.57 -0.39
C THR A 56 -7.76 11.34 0.03
N LEU A 57 -8.38 10.16 -0.09
CA LEU A 57 -7.72 8.88 0.08
C LEU A 57 -7.06 8.48 -1.25
N ARG A 58 -5.74 8.46 -1.28
CA ARG A 58 -4.97 7.94 -2.42
C ARG A 58 -4.57 6.50 -2.15
N ILE A 59 -4.93 5.63 -3.07
CA ILE A 59 -4.62 4.20 -3.05
C ILE A 59 -3.60 3.94 -4.16
N THR A 60 -2.54 3.21 -3.85
CA THR A 60 -1.51 2.88 -4.83
C THR A 60 -1.08 1.44 -4.64
N VAL A 61 -1.20 0.63 -5.70
CA VAL A 61 -0.64 -0.71 -5.74
C VAL A 61 0.81 -0.58 -6.19
N LEU A 62 1.72 -1.18 -5.43
CA LEU A 62 3.14 -1.23 -5.75
C LEU A 62 3.60 -2.68 -5.75
N ASP A 63 4.66 -2.93 -6.50
CA ASP A 63 5.41 -4.18 -6.43
C ASP A 63 6.50 -4.04 -5.36
N ARG A 64 6.70 -5.05 -4.52
CA ARG A 64 7.83 -5.08 -3.58
C ARG A 64 8.96 -5.87 -4.22
N ASP A 65 9.77 -5.21 -5.04
CA ASP A 65 10.99 -5.82 -5.55
C ASP A 65 11.96 -6.13 -4.38
N ARG A 66 12.17 -7.41 -4.08
CA ARG A 66 13.35 -7.82 -3.29
C ARG A 66 14.57 -7.73 -4.20
N ILE A 67 15.22 -6.57 -4.25
CA ILE A 67 16.58 -6.45 -4.78
C ILE A 67 17.48 -7.24 -3.80
N GLY A 68 17.74 -8.53 -4.07
CA GLY A 68 18.54 -9.34 -3.14
C GLY A 68 18.64 -10.85 -3.39
N SER A 69 18.57 -11.33 -4.62
CA SER A 69 19.08 -12.68 -4.94
C SER A 69 19.72 -12.74 -6.32
N ASP A 70 20.58 -11.76 -6.58
CA ASP A 70 21.76 -11.95 -7.43
C ASP A 70 22.92 -12.06 -6.41
N PHE A 71 23.76 -13.08 -6.50
CA PHE A 71 24.85 -13.48 -5.57
C PHE A 71 24.47 -14.34 -4.34
N LEU A 72 24.18 -15.63 -4.54
CA LEU A 72 25.16 -16.73 -4.37
C LEU A 72 24.64 -18.03 -5.01
#